data_AF-X0ZHE0-F1
#
_entry.id   AF-X0ZHE0-F1
#
_cell.length_a   1.000
_cell.length_b   1.000
_cell.length_c   1.000
_cell.angle_alpha   90.00
_cell.angle_beta   90.00
_cell.angle_gamma   90.00
#
_symmetry.space_group_name_H-M   'P 1'
#
loop_
_entity.id
_entity.type
_entity.pdbx_description
1 polymer ?
#
loop_
_entity_poly.entity_id
_entity_poly.type
_entity_poly.pdbx_seq_one_letter_code
_entity_poly.pdbx_strand_id
1 'polypeptide(L)'
;PANLAECHVPFIDYVQSIREVSTKNTQKHYGNVRGWTVQTMNNACGISFWKWNPPGSAWYAQHLWEHFAFGRDKEYLRRTAYPVLKETCQFWEDHLKRRPDGTLVTPDGWSPEHGPEEESVTYDQEIVYDLFTNTIEAAEALDHDQEFRDHIIALRDKLLKPKIGRWGQLQEWETDRDDPKDNHRHVSHLFALHPGRQITVATTPKLAEAARVSLDARGDQSTGWSRAWKINFWA
;
A
#
# COMPACT_ATOMS: atom_id res chain seq x y z
N PRO A 1 14.77 10.44 5.47
CA PRO A 1 16.06 9.69 5.58
C PRO A 1 17.29 10.45 5.05
N ALA A 2 17.25 11.08 3.86
CA ALA A 2 18.42 11.74 3.26
C ALA A 2 18.55 13.25 3.56
N ASN A 3 17.78 13.76 4.54
CA ASN A 3 17.74 15.18 4.93
C ASN A 3 17.45 16.17 3.78
N LEU A 4 16.45 15.85 2.96
CA LEU A 4 15.97 16.65 1.81
C LEU A 4 14.44 16.73 1.83
N ALA A 5 13.85 17.05 2.99
CA ALA A 5 12.40 17.00 3.18
C ALA A 5 11.65 17.98 2.26
N GLU A 6 12.26 19.12 1.95
CA GLU A 6 11.75 20.15 1.03
C GLU A 6 11.57 19.63 -0.39
N CYS A 7 12.37 18.64 -0.82
CA CYS A 7 12.23 18.01 -2.14
C CYS A 7 10.98 17.11 -2.24
N HIS A 8 10.32 16.82 -1.12
CA HIS A 8 9.11 16.00 -1.08
C HIS A 8 7.84 16.82 -1.36
N VAL A 9 7.88 18.13 -1.12
CA VAL A 9 6.75 19.05 -1.25
C VAL A 9 6.10 19.00 -2.64
N PRO A 10 6.84 18.99 -3.77
CA PRO A 10 6.20 18.92 -5.10
C PRO A 10 5.35 17.66 -5.31
N PHE A 11 5.74 16.52 -4.72
CA PHE A 11 4.93 15.31 -4.80
C PHE A 11 3.66 15.42 -3.94
N ILE A 12 3.76 16.02 -2.75
CA ILE A 12 2.61 16.27 -1.87
C ILE A 12 1.61 17.20 -2.58
N ASP A 13 2.09 18.29 -3.18
CA ASP A 13 1.27 19.21 -3.96
C ASP A 13 0.64 18.55 -5.18
N TYR A 14 1.40 17.69 -5.86
CA TYR A 14 0.87 16.89 -6.97
C TYR A 14 -0.32 16.02 -6.50
N VAL A 15 -0.13 15.24 -5.43
CA VAL A 15 -1.20 14.41 -4.85
C VAL A 15 -2.42 15.26 -4.52
N GLN A 16 -2.24 16.41 -3.88
CA GLN A 16 -3.36 17.31 -3.57
C GLN A 16 -4.09 17.80 -4.81
N SER A 17 -3.37 18.17 -5.86
CA SER A 17 -3.97 18.73 -7.09
C SER A 17 -4.76 17.71 -7.92
N ILE A 18 -4.42 16.42 -7.85
CA ILE A 18 -5.13 15.38 -8.61
C ILE A 18 -6.37 14.81 -7.88
N ARG A 19 -6.58 15.11 -6.60
CA ARG A 19 -7.66 14.50 -5.78
C ARG A 19 -9.04 14.63 -6.42
N GLU A 20 -9.39 15.81 -6.90
CA GLU A 20 -10.73 16.07 -7.45
C GLU A 20 -10.98 15.26 -8.74
N VAL A 21 -10.02 15.26 -9.67
CA VAL A 21 -10.14 14.52 -10.93
C VAL A 21 -10.07 13.01 -10.70
N SER A 22 -9.21 12.55 -9.79
CA SER A 22 -9.14 11.15 -9.39
C SER A 22 -10.43 10.68 -8.72
N THR A 23 -11.08 11.52 -7.91
CA THR A 23 -12.40 11.21 -7.31
C THR A 23 -13.45 10.98 -8.39
N LYS A 24 -13.56 11.91 -9.36
CA LYS A 24 -14.51 11.78 -10.49
C LYS A 24 -14.25 10.52 -11.32
N ASN A 25 -12.98 10.22 -11.60
CA ASN A 25 -12.59 9.03 -12.37
C ASN A 25 -12.87 7.73 -11.59
N THR A 26 -12.59 7.73 -10.29
CA THR A 26 -12.87 6.61 -9.38
C THR A 26 -14.36 6.33 -9.36
N GLN A 27 -15.20 7.35 -9.17
CA GLN A 27 -16.65 7.18 -9.15
C GLN A 27 -17.23 6.71 -10.49
N LYS A 28 -16.65 7.16 -11.60
CA LYS A 28 -17.02 6.69 -12.94
C LYS A 28 -16.73 5.20 -13.14
N HIS A 29 -15.67 4.67 -12.53
CA HIS A 29 -15.25 3.28 -12.70
C HIS A 29 -15.85 2.34 -11.65
N TYR A 30 -15.77 2.70 -10.37
CA TYR A 30 -16.19 1.87 -9.23
C TYR A 30 -17.62 2.17 -8.75
N GLY A 31 -18.29 3.18 -9.32
CA GLY A 31 -19.64 3.57 -8.91
C GLY A 31 -19.64 4.54 -7.73
N ASN A 32 -20.69 4.49 -6.90
CA ASN A 32 -20.87 5.44 -5.79
C ASN A 32 -20.00 5.05 -4.58
N VAL A 33 -18.68 5.25 -4.71
CA VAL A 33 -17.70 5.08 -3.64
C VAL A 33 -17.20 6.43 -3.14
N ARG A 34 -16.83 6.49 -1.85
CA ARG A 34 -16.12 7.62 -1.26
C ARG A 34 -14.63 7.55 -1.61
N GLY A 35 -13.92 8.64 -1.34
CA GLY A 35 -12.47 8.72 -1.59
C GLY A 35 -12.11 8.63 -3.07
N TRP A 36 -10.87 8.20 -3.33
CA TRP A 36 -10.33 8.13 -4.68
C TRP A 36 -9.16 7.15 -4.78
N THR A 37 -8.95 6.66 -5.99
CA THR A 37 -7.76 5.92 -6.38
C THR A 37 -7.27 6.34 -7.77
N VAL A 38 -6.21 5.70 -8.25
CA VAL A 38 -5.51 6.03 -9.49
C VAL A 38 -5.26 4.77 -10.32
N GLN A 39 -5.04 4.99 -11.61
CA GLN A 39 -4.35 4.05 -12.46
C GLN A 39 -2.83 4.23 -12.30
N THR A 40 -2.07 3.28 -12.81
CA THR A 40 -0.61 3.23 -12.59
C THR A 40 0.12 4.40 -13.23
N MET A 41 -0.28 4.82 -14.43
CA MET A 41 0.37 5.94 -15.13
C MET A 41 -0.41 7.22 -14.92
N ASN A 42 0.27 8.26 -14.46
CA ASN A 42 -0.33 9.57 -14.23
C ASN A 42 0.53 10.68 -14.85
N ASN A 43 -0.08 11.83 -15.15
CA ASN A 43 0.64 13.00 -15.65
C ASN A 43 0.27 14.29 -14.92
N ALA A 44 0.93 15.39 -15.30
CA ALA A 44 0.75 16.71 -14.69
C ALA A 44 -0.67 17.30 -14.86
N CYS A 45 -1.46 16.79 -15.81
CA CYS A 45 -2.83 17.22 -16.04
C CYS A 45 -3.86 16.37 -15.27
N GLY A 46 -3.41 15.47 -14.39
CA GLY A 46 -4.28 14.56 -13.64
C GLY A 46 -4.93 13.48 -14.51
N ILE A 47 -4.39 13.22 -15.70
CA ILE A 47 -4.82 12.09 -16.53
C ILE A 47 -4.16 10.83 -15.94
N SER A 48 -5.01 9.89 -15.56
CA SER A 48 -4.63 8.55 -15.13
C SER A 48 -4.94 7.55 -16.26
N PHE A 49 -4.04 6.59 -16.55
CA PHE A 49 -4.23 5.64 -17.64
C PHE A 49 -3.44 4.32 -17.47
N TRP A 50 -3.54 3.46 -18.49
CA TRP A 50 -3.06 2.08 -18.60
C TRP A 50 -3.86 1.07 -17.78
N LYS A 51 -3.53 0.84 -16.50
CA LYS A 51 -4.18 -0.18 -15.67
C LYS A 51 -4.50 0.38 -14.30
N TRP A 52 -5.72 0.11 -13.83
CA TRP A 52 -6.12 0.44 -12.46
C TRP A 52 -5.18 -0.23 -11.47
N ASN A 53 -4.69 0.56 -10.54
CA ASN A 53 -3.88 0.12 -9.42
C ASN A 53 -4.56 0.70 -8.18
N PRO A 54 -5.67 0.09 -7.71
CA PRO A 54 -6.42 0.56 -6.55
C PRO A 54 -5.56 0.92 -5.32
N PRO A 55 -4.48 0.17 -4.98
CA PRO A 55 -3.61 0.55 -3.86
C PRO A 55 -2.67 1.72 -4.17
N GLY A 56 -2.62 2.22 -5.40
CA GLY A 56 -1.75 3.33 -5.80
C GLY A 56 -1.98 4.61 -4.99
N SER A 57 -3.23 4.98 -4.71
CA SER A 57 -3.51 6.15 -3.84
C SER A 57 -3.12 5.91 -2.39
N ALA A 58 -3.23 4.67 -1.91
CA ALA A 58 -2.81 4.27 -0.57
C ALA A 58 -1.27 4.32 -0.43
N TRP A 59 -0.54 3.90 -1.47
CA TRP A 59 0.90 4.06 -1.52
C TRP A 59 1.31 5.55 -1.62
N TYR A 60 0.58 6.37 -2.38
CA TYR A 60 0.80 7.83 -2.34
C TYR A 60 0.56 8.41 -0.94
N ALA A 61 -0.45 7.93 -0.23
CA ALA A 61 -0.75 8.39 1.12
C ALA A 61 0.37 8.02 2.13
N GLN A 62 1.10 6.92 1.91
CA GLN A 62 2.29 6.57 2.69
C GLN A 62 3.34 7.70 2.66
N HIS A 63 3.56 8.32 1.50
CA HIS A 63 4.49 9.46 1.40
C HIS A 63 4.04 10.68 2.22
N LEU A 64 2.73 10.97 2.27
CA LEU A 64 2.20 12.07 3.08
C LEU A 64 2.36 11.77 4.57
N TRP A 65 2.15 10.52 4.97
CA TRP A 65 2.45 10.07 6.33
C TRP A 65 3.94 10.20 6.66
N GLU A 66 4.83 9.71 5.81
CA GLU A 66 6.28 9.72 6.03
C GLU A 66 6.83 11.15 6.20
N HIS A 67 6.31 12.12 5.45
CA HIS A 67 6.69 13.52 5.63
C HIS A 67 6.42 14.01 7.06
N PHE A 68 5.28 13.64 7.63
CA PHE A 68 5.00 13.88 9.05
C PHE A 68 5.83 13.00 9.98
N ALA A 69 6.00 11.71 9.69
CA ALA A 69 6.72 10.79 10.58
C ALA A 69 8.18 11.24 10.80
N PHE A 70 8.83 11.76 9.76
CA PHE A 70 10.16 12.36 9.83
C PHE A 70 10.16 13.80 10.38
N GLY A 71 9.21 14.65 9.98
CA GLY A 71 9.21 16.08 10.32
C GLY A 71 8.49 16.48 11.61
N ARG A 72 7.55 15.65 12.07
CA ARG A 72 6.69 15.82 13.26
C ARG A 72 5.83 17.10 13.29
N ASP A 73 5.62 17.74 12.14
CA ASP A 73 4.74 18.91 12.02
C ASP A 73 3.26 18.52 12.10
N LYS A 74 2.65 18.73 13.26
CA LYS A 74 1.23 18.42 13.50
C LYS A 74 0.27 19.29 12.68
N GLU A 75 0.68 20.49 12.28
CA GLU A 75 -0.18 21.37 11.48
C GLU A 75 -0.21 20.90 10.03
N TYR A 76 0.95 20.52 9.47
CA TYR A 76 1.04 19.80 8.21
C TYR A 76 0.17 18.53 8.24
N LEU A 77 0.31 17.71 9.30
CA LEU A 77 -0.46 16.48 9.43
C LEU A 77 -1.97 16.77 9.40
N ARG A 78 -2.42 17.74 10.20
CA ARG A 78 -3.84 18.11 10.30
C ARG A 78 -4.41 18.63 9.00
N ARG A 79 -3.68 19.51 8.30
CA ARG A 79 -4.22 20.25 7.15
C ARG A 79 -4.01 19.55 5.82
N THR A 80 -2.97 18.74 5.70
CA THR A 80 -2.54 18.20 4.40
C THR A 80 -2.58 16.67 4.39
N ALA A 81 -1.85 16.00 5.28
CA ALA A 81 -1.70 14.55 5.20
C ALA A 81 -2.95 13.79 5.67
N TYR A 82 -3.51 14.16 6.82
CA TYR A 82 -4.64 13.44 7.43
C TYR A 82 -5.91 13.43 6.58
N PRO A 83 -6.34 14.54 5.92
CA PRO A 83 -7.47 14.50 5.01
C PRO A 83 -7.30 13.50 3.86
N VAL A 84 -6.09 13.39 3.30
CA VAL A 84 -5.79 12.42 2.23
C VAL A 84 -5.84 11.00 2.76
N LEU A 85 -5.17 10.72 3.89
CA LEU A 85 -5.20 9.42 4.56
C LEU A 85 -6.64 8.95 4.82
N LYS A 86 -7.47 9.85 5.37
CA LYS A 86 -8.89 9.59 5.67
C LYS A 86 -9.72 9.31 4.42
N GLU A 87 -9.59 10.13 3.36
CA GLU A 87 -10.29 9.90 2.10
C GLU A 87 -9.89 8.58 1.43
N THR A 88 -8.60 8.24 1.43
CA THR A 88 -8.14 6.96 0.87
C THR A 88 -8.64 5.77 1.70
N CYS A 89 -8.73 5.91 3.04
CA CYS A 89 -9.37 4.89 3.87
C CYS A 89 -10.85 4.69 3.53
N GLN A 90 -11.59 5.78 3.26
CA GLN A 90 -13.00 5.70 2.89
C GLN A 90 -13.21 4.99 1.54
N PHE A 91 -12.32 5.18 0.57
CA PHE A 91 -12.33 4.38 -0.66
C PHE A 91 -12.20 2.89 -0.35
N TRP A 92 -11.21 2.52 0.46
CA TRP A 92 -11.02 1.12 0.83
C TRP A 92 -12.14 0.55 1.69
N GLU A 93 -12.77 1.34 2.55
CA GLU A 93 -13.96 0.93 3.29
C GLU A 93 -15.11 0.54 2.34
N ASP A 94 -15.32 1.31 1.27
CA ASP A 94 -16.38 1.05 0.28
C ASP A 94 -15.99 -0.02 -0.75
N HIS A 95 -14.69 -0.28 -0.92
CA HIS A 95 -14.17 -1.18 -1.95
C HIS A 95 -13.78 -2.57 -1.42
N LEU A 96 -13.42 -2.71 -0.14
CA LEU A 96 -13.08 -4.00 0.45
C LEU A 96 -14.26 -4.97 0.41
N LYS A 97 -13.99 -6.21 0.00
CA LYS A 97 -14.96 -7.29 0.02
C LYS A 97 -14.93 -7.98 1.38
N ARG A 98 -16.11 -8.11 2.01
CA ARG A 98 -16.29 -8.90 3.23
C ARG A 98 -16.67 -10.35 2.89
N ARG A 99 -15.88 -11.30 3.38
CA ARG A 99 -16.16 -12.74 3.28
C ARG A 99 -17.15 -13.20 4.37
N PRO A 100 -17.82 -14.36 4.20
CA PRO A 100 -18.78 -14.88 5.18
C PRO A 100 -18.20 -15.12 6.58
N ASP A 101 -16.90 -15.42 6.67
CA ASP A 101 -16.16 -15.60 7.93
C ASP A 101 -15.78 -14.26 8.61
N GLY A 102 -16.10 -13.13 7.98
CA GLY A 102 -15.80 -11.79 8.47
C GLY A 102 -14.47 -11.21 7.98
N THR A 103 -13.64 -12.01 7.30
CA THR A 103 -12.36 -11.57 6.73
C THR A 103 -12.59 -10.52 5.65
N LEU A 104 -11.75 -9.48 5.62
CA LEU A 104 -11.75 -8.44 4.60
C LEU A 104 -10.67 -8.70 3.57
N VAL A 105 -11.03 -8.59 2.30
CA VAL A 105 -10.12 -8.79 1.17
C VAL A 105 -10.24 -7.71 0.11
N THR A 106 -9.12 -7.44 -0.55
CA THR A 106 -9.10 -6.64 -1.78
C THR A 106 -9.80 -7.44 -2.90
N PRO A 107 -10.76 -6.85 -3.64
CA PRO A 107 -11.59 -7.60 -4.58
C PRO A 107 -10.90 -7.89 -5.92
N ASP A 108 -10.16 -6.93 -6.46
CA ASP A 108 -9.67 -6.96 -7.85
C ASP A 108 -8.14 -6.76 -7.88
N GLY A 109 -7.42 -7.53 -7.07
CA GLY A 109 -5.98 -7.39 -6.89
C GLY A 109 -5.20 -7.80 -8.13
N TRP A 110 -4.08 -7.12 -8.36
CA TRP A 110 -3.14 -7.44 -9.43
C TRP A 110 -1.72 -7.26 -8.90
N SER A 111 -0.89 -8.30 -8.92
CA SER A 111 0.51 -8.15 -8.54
C SER A 111 1.26 -7.51 -9.70
N PRO A 112 1.69 -6.23 -9.61
CA PRO A 112 2.37 -5.58 -10.72
C PRO A 112 3.63 -6.41 -11.03
N GLU A 113 3.84 -6.93 -12.24
CA GLU A 113 3.08 -6.72 -13.47
C GLU A 113 2.77 -8.06 -14.16
N HIS A 114 2.35 -9.05 -13.38
CA HIS A 114 2.24 -10.43 -13.86
C HIS A 114 1.19 -11.27 -13.12
N GLY A 115 1.03 -12.49 -13.60
CA GLY A 115 0.08 -13.46 -13.09
C GLY A 115 -1.39 -13.04 -13.28
N PRO A 116 -2.31 -13.78 -12.65
CA PRO A 116 -3.72 -13.47 -12.73
C PRO A 116 -4.09 -12.28 -11.86
N GLU A 117 -5.18 -11.63 -12.25
CA GLU A 117 -5.94 -10.74 -11.38
C GLU A 117 -6.87 -11.59 -10.53
N GLU A 118 -6.83 -11.41 -9.22
CA GLU A 118 -7.68 -12.15 -8.29
C GLU A 118 -7.88 -11.42 -6.97
N GLU A 119 -8.85 -11.87 -6.20
CA GLU A 119 -9.08 -11.39 -4.84
C GLU A 119 -7.84 -11.63 -3.97
N SER A 120 -7.58 -10.71 -3.04
CA SER A 120 -6.62 -10.91 -1.96
C SER A 120 -5.14 -11.02 -2.37
N VAL A 121 -4.76 -10.46 -3.52
CA VAL A 121 -3.34 -10.32 -3.87
C VAL A 121 -2.58 -9.63 -2.74
N THR A 122 -1.44 -10.21 -2.35
CA THR A 122 -0.68 -9.78 -1.17
C THR A 122 -0.24 -8.32 -1.27
N TYR A 123 0.19 -7.87 -2.46
CA TYR A 123 0.57 -6.47 -2.72
C TYR A 123 -0.51 -5.46 -2.29
N ASP A 124 -1.75 -5.63 -2.75
CA ASP A 124 -2.86 -4.75 -2.38
C ASP A 124 -3.12 -4.80 -0.87
N GLN A 125 -3.17 -6.01 -0.30
CA GLN A 125 -3.49 -6.21 1.12
C GLN A 125 -2.48 -5.54 2.05
N GLU A 126 -1.19 -5.65 1.73
CA GLU A 126 -0.10 -5.02 2.48
C GLU A 126 -0.19 -3.50 2.43
N ILE A 127 -0.50 -2.93 1.27
CA ILE A 127 -0.61 -1.47 1.12
C ILE A 127 -1.85 -0.93 1.87
N VAL A 128 -2.98 -1.64 1.83
CA VAL A 128 -4.17 -1.25 2.60
C VAL A 128 -3.90 -1.35 4.10
N TYR A 129 -3.20 -2.39 4.54
CA TYR A 129 -2.79 -2.53 5.93
C TYR A 129 -1.89 -1.36 6.39
N ASP A 130 -0.93 -0.95 5.56
CA ASP A 130 -0.05 0.19 5.86
C ASP A 130 -0.83 1.52 5.90
N LEU A 131 -1.74 1.76 4.94
CA LEU A 131 -2.63 2.92 4.94
C LEU A 131 -3.44 3.02 6.24
N PHE A 132 -4.09 1.92 6.63
CA PHE A 132 -4.90 1.91 7.86
C PHE A 132 -4.03 2.17 9.09
N THR A 133 -2.85 1.55 9.14
CA THR A 133 -1.89 1.77 10.24
C THR A 133 -1.43 3.22 10.32
N ASN A 134 -1.04 3.82 9.19
CA ASN A 134 -0.65 5.23 9.10
C ASN A 134 -1.78 6.17 9.52
N THR A 135 -3.01 5.85 9.13
CA THR A 135 -4.19 6.68 9.47
C THR A 135 -4.51 6.61 10.96
N ILE A 136 -4.38 5.43 11.58
CA ILE A 136 -4.56 5.25 13.03
C ILE A 136 -3.52 6.06 13.80
N GLU A 137 -2.24 5.92 13.45
CA GLU A 137 -1.13 6.64 14.09
C GLU A 137 -1.25 8.16 13.87
N ALA A 138 -1.73 8.60 12.72
CA ALA A 138 -2.01 10.01 12.44
C ALA A 138 -3.13 10.58 13.32
N ALA A 139 -4.24 9.85 13.45
CA ALA A 139 -5.35 10.24 14.33
C ALA A 139 -4.90 10.33 15.79
N GLU A 140 -4.10 9.37 16.26
CA GLU A 140 -3.50 9.38 17.60
C GLU A 140 -2.56 10.58 17.81
N ALA A 141 -1.67 10.86 16.85
CA ALA A 141 -0.74 11.99 16.94
C ALA A 141 -1.46 13.34 17.02
N LEU A 142 -2.65 13.44 16.42
CA LEU A 142 -3.50 14.63 16.43
C LEU A 142 -4.47 14.69 17.63
N ASP A 143 -4.65 13.60 18.37
CA ASP A 143 -5.73 13.42 19.35
C ASP A 143 -7.10 13.77 18.74
N HIS A 144 -7.39 13.21 17.57
CA HIS A 144 -8.54 13.57 16.73
C HIS A 144 -9.25 12.33 16.19
N ASP A 145 -10.54 12.48 15.84
CA ASP A 145 -11.31 11.48 15.07
C ASP A 145 -11.35 10.08 15.71
N GLN A 146 -11.49 10.01 17.04
CA GLN A 146 -11.47 8.75 17.77
C GLN A 146 -12.43 7.68 17.21
N GLU A 147 -13.68 8.04 16.89
CA GLU A 147 -14.65 7.09 16.32
C GLU A 147 -14.17 6.51 14.98
N PHE A 148 -13.62 7.36 14.11
CA PHE A 148 -13.08 6.90 12.83
C PHE A 148 -11.84 6.04 13.02
N ARG A 149 -10.93 6.41 13.93
CA ARG A 149 -9.76 5.61 14.28
C ARG A 149 -10.17 4.21 14.75
N ASP A 150 -11.09 4.13 15.70
CA ASP A 150 -11.54 2.87 16.29
C ASP A 150 -12.22 1.97 15.23
N HIS A 151 -12.93 2.57 14.28
CA HIS A 151 -13.46 1.88 13.10
C HIS A 151 -12.37 1.34 12.16
N ILE A 152 -11.37 2.16 11.82
CA ILE A 152 -10.24 1.73 10.96
C ILE A 152 -9.42 0.62 11.64
N ILE A 153 -9.24 0.64 12.97
CA ILE A 153 -8.65 -0.48 13.72
C ILE A 153 -9.44 -1.77 13.46
N ALA A 154 -10.77 -1.73 13.61
CA ALA A 154 -11.62 -2.89 13.42
C ALA A 154 -11.60 -3.44 11.98
N LEU A 155 -11.42 -2.58 10.97
CA LEU A 155 -11.22 -3.00 9.57
C LEU A 155 -9.84 -3.63 9.36
N ARG A 156 -8.76 -2.95 9.78
CA ARG A 156 -7.38 -3.43 9.64
C ARG A 156 -7.17 -4.80 10.26
N ASP A 157 -7.75 -5.02 11.43
CA ASP A 157 -7.58 -6.27 12.17
C ASP A 157 -8.29 -7.45 11.48
N LYS A 158 -9.28 -7.18 10.61
CA LYS A 158 -9.99 -8.18 9.78
C LYS A 158 -9.38 -8.39 8.40
N LEU A 159 -8.41 -7.58 7.97
CA LEU A 159 -7.72 -7.80 6.68
C LEU A 159 -7.04 -9.16 6.68
N LEU A 160 -7.15 -9.88 5.55
CA LEU A 160 -6.38 -11.11 5.33
C LEU A 160 -4.88 -10.84 5.55
N LYS A 161 -4.23 -11.74 6.28
CA LYS A 161 -2.81 -11.63 6.62
C LYS A 161 -1.93 -12.36 5.60
N PRO A 162 -0.67 -11.92 5.41
CA PRO A 162 0.28 -12.62 4.57
C PRO A 162 0.47 -14.08 5.02
N LYS A 163 0.74 -14.96 4.07
CA LYS A 163 0.89 -16.40 4.28
C LYS A 163 2.27 -16.86 3.83
N ILE A 164 2.75 -17.91 4.47
CA ILE A 164 3.99 -18.60 4.08
C ILE A 164 3.59 -19.83 3.26
N GLY A 165 4.17 -19.96 2.07
CA GLY A 165 3.87 -21.05 1.15
C GLY A 165 4.70 -22.31 1.37
N ARG A 166 4.46 -23.33 0.54
CA ARG A 166 5.02 -24.68 0.68
C ARG A 166 6.55 -24.77 0.64
N TRP A 167 7.23 -23.81 0.02
CA TRP A 167 8.69 -23.79 -0.08
C TRP A 167 9.31 -22.72 0.82
N GLY A 168 8.53 -22.18 1.76
CA GLY A 168 8.98 -21.23 2.77
C GLY A 168 8.91 -19.77 2.34
N GLN A 169 8.39 -19.48 1.14
CA GLN A 169 8.28 -18.12 0.60
C GLN A 169 7.12 -17.34 1.20
N LEU A 170 7.20 -16.01 1.16
CA LEU A 170 6.02 -15.16 1.34
C LEU A 170 5.18 -15.22 0.06
N GLN A 171 3.91 -15.61 0.19
CA GLN A 171 3.05 -15.83 -0.96
C GLN A 171 2.66 -14.50 -1.63
N GLU A 172 2.82 -14.42 -2.95
CA GLU A 172 2.41 -13.29 -3.78
C GLU A 172 0.90 -13.23 -4.00
N TRP A 173 0.28 -14.39 -4.02
CA TRP A 173 -1.17 -14.60 -4.13
C TRP A 173 -1.69 -15.38 -2.93
N GLU A 174 -3.00 -15.31 -2.66
CA GLU A 174 -3.58 -16.09 -1.57
C GLU A 174 -3.44 -17.61 -1.79
N THR A 175 -3.48 -18.06 -3.05
CA THR A 175 -3.23 -19.45 -3.41
C THR A 175 -1.75 -19.70 -3.55
N ASP A 176 -1.25 -20.79 -2.96
CA ASP A 176 0.15 -21.20 -3.01
C ASP A 176 0.62 -21.64 -4.42
N ARG A 177 0.88 -20.65 -5.26
CA ARG A 177 1.19 -20.83 -6.70
C ARG A 177 2.54 -20.27 -7.12
N ASP A 178 3.25 -19.60 -6.22
CA ASP A 178 4.53 -18.98 -6.48
C ASP A 178 5.52 -20.00 -7.06
N ASP A 179 6.21 -19.59 -8.14
CA ASP A 179 7.26 -20.39 -8.78
C ASP A 179 8.63 -19.93 -8.24
N PRO A 180 9.40 -20.80 -7.57
CA PRO A 180 10.74 -20.46 -7.08
C PRO A 180 11.75 -20.17 -8.20
N LYS A 181 11.39 -20.40 -9.47
CA LYS A 181 12.21 -20.07 -10.65
C LYS A 181 11.81 -18.76 -11.32
N ASP A 182 10.74 -18.13 -10.88
CA ASP A 182 10.28 -16.86 -11.45
C ASP A 182 11.17 -15.70 -10.98
N ASN A 183 11.86 -15.10 -11.95
CA ASN A 183 12.78 -13.99 -11.77
C ASN A 183 12.18 -12.65 -12.21
N HIS A 184 10.85 -12.51 -12.17
CA HIS A 184 10.15 -11.28 -12.53
C HIS A 184 10.75 -10.06 -11.82
N ARG A 185 10.77 -8.92 -12.53
CA ARG A 185 11.43 -7.70 -12.07
C ARG A 185 10.75 -7.07 -10.84
N HIS A 186 9.46 -7.31 -10.66
CA HIS A 186 8.73 -6.82 -9.50
C HIS A 186 8.75 -7.84 -8.37
N VAL A 187 8.80 -7.30 -7.14
CA VAL A 187 8.70 -8.07 -5.91
C VAL A 187 7.61 -7.46 -5.02
N SER A 188 6.46 -7.21 -5.65
CA SER A 188 5.37 -6.37 -5.12
C SER A 188 4.79 -6.89 -3.80
N HIS A 189 4.80 -8.21 -3.60
CA HIS A 189 4.37 -8.86 -2.36
C HIS A 189 5.36 -8.73 -1.20
N LEU A 190 6.47 -8.00 -1.38
CA LEU A 190 7.37 -7.63 -0.29
C LEU A 190 7.19 -6.17 0.11
N PHE A 191 6.10 -5.50 -0.30
CA PHE A 191 5.83 -4.12 0.09
C PHE A 191 5.84 -3.97 1.62
N ALA A 192 5.25 -4.92 2.36
CA ALA A 192 5.23 -4.91 3.81
C ALA A 192 6.62 -4.99 4.48
N LEU A 193 7.64 -5.46 3.76
CA LEU A 193 9.05 -5.42 4.18
C LEU A 193 9.67 -4.06 3.86
N HIS A 194 9.43 -3.54 2.65
CA HIS A 194 9.82 -2.18 2.27
C HIS A 194 9.02 -1.67 1.04
N PRO A 195 8.49 -0.45 1.04
CA PRO A 195 8.64 0.61 2.06
C PRO A 195 7.70 0.49 3.26
N GLY A 196 6.76 -0.47 3.26
CA GLY A 196 5.93 -0.76 4.41
C GLY A 196 6.75 -1.24 5.62
N ARG A 197 6.09 -1.28 6.79
CA ARG A 197 6.71 -1.66 8.07
C ARG A 197 5.98 -2.76 8.83
N GLN A 198 5.16 -3.55 8.13
CA GLN A 198 4.41 -4.65 8.74
C GLN A 198 5.29 -5.88 8.98
N ILE A 199 6.28 -6.13 8.11
CA ILE A 199 7.23 -7.25 8.24
C ILE A 199 8.57 -6.70 8.71
N THR A 200 9.01 -7.12 9.90
CA THR A 200 10.35 -6.80 10.42
C THR A 200 11.03 -8.03 11.00
N VAL A 201 12.37 -8.03 11.01
CA VAL A 201 13.17 -9.09 11.66
C VAL A 201 12.92 -9.19 13.17
N ALA A 202 12.54 -8.08 13.81
CA ALA A 202 12.37 -8.00 15.24
C ALA A 202 10.99 -8.50 15.71
N THR A 203 9.92 -8.13 14.99
CA THR A 203 8.53 -8.39 15.43
C THR A 203 7.87 -9.54 14.68
N THR A 204 8.29 -9.83 13.44
CA THR A 204 7.70 -10.89 12.60
C THR A 204 8.78 -11.75 11.95
N PRO A 205 9.69 -12.38 12.74
CA PRO A 205 10.86 -13.07 12.19
C PRO A 205 10.52 -14.19 11.19
N LYS A 206 9.40 -14.89 11.36
CA LYS A 206 8.95 -15.92 10.41
C LYS A 206 8.56 -15.36 9.05
N LEU A 207 7.88 -14.21 9.02
CA LEU A 207 7.52 -13.53 7.77
C LEU A 207 8.75 -12.87 7.13
N ALA A 208 9.68 -12.33 7.95
CA ALA A 208 10.93 -11.79 7.44
C ALA A 208 11.80 -12.88 6.78
N GLU A 209 11.87 -14.06 7.36
CA GLU A 209 12.53 -15.21 6.73
C GLU A 209 11.83 -15.64 5.44
N ALA A 210 10.49 -15.64 5.43
CA ALA A 210 9.74 -15.96 4.22
C ALA A 210 9.95 -14.93 3.10
N ALA A 211 10.04 -13.64 3.45
CA ALA A 211 10.40 -12.57 2.53
C ALA A 211 11.82 -12.74 1.97
N ARG A 212 12.77 -13.15 2.81
CA ARG A 212 14.14 -13.49 2.40
C ARG A 212 14.15 -14.62 1.38
N VAL A 213 13.37 -15.68 1.64
CA VAL A 213 13.22 -16.82 0.71
C VAL A 213 12.63 -16.38 -0.63
N SER A 214 11.60 -15.52 -0.64
CA SER A 214 11.06 -14.94 -1.88
C SER A 214 12.09 -14.08 -2.62
N LEU A 215 12.88 -13.29 -1.90
CA LEU A 215 13.90 -12.40 -2.46
C LEU A 215 15.06 -13.18 -3.09
N ASP A 216 15.52 -14.25 -2.43
CA ASP A 216 16.51 -15.18 -2.97
C ASP A 216 16.02 -15.82 -4.27
N ALA A 217 14.76 -16.28 -4.30
CA ALA A 217 14.17 -16.91 -5.49
C ALA A 217 14.06 -15.95 -6.68
N ARG A 218 13.74 -14.68 -6.42
CA ARG A 218 13.72 -13.61 -7.45
C ARG A 218 15.11 -13.25 -7.98
N GLY A 219 16.16 -13.55 -7.20
CA GLY A 219 17.55 -13.24 -7.52
C GLY A 219 17.88 -11.75 -7.53
N ASP A 220 19.16 -11.40 -7.68
CA ASP A 220 19.62 -10.01 -7.56
C ASP A 220 19.51 -9.19 -8.85
N GLN A 221 19.55 -9.85 -10.02
CA GLN A 221 19.63 -9.17 -11.31
C GLN A 221 18.24 -8.78 -11.82
N SER A 222 18.11 -7.55 -12.32
CA SER A 222 16.91 -7.06 -13.03
C SER A 222 17.17 -5.64 -13.59
N THR A 223 16.10 -4.88 -13.84
CA THR A 223 16.14 -3.46 -14.22
C THR A 223 16.73 -2.57 -13.12
N GLY A 224 17.08 -1.33 -13.46
CA GLY A 224 17.70 -0.39 -12.52
C GLY A 224 16.89 -0.15 -11.24
N TRP A 225 15.59 0.16 -11.37
CA TRP A 225 14.72 0.39 -10.21
C TRP A 225 14.51 -0.88 -9.37
N SER A 226 14.45 -2.05 -10.02
CA SER A 226 14.24 -3.33 -9.33
C SER A 226 15.43 -3.65 -8.45
N ARG A 227 16.64 -3.47 -8.98
CA ARG A 227 17.89 -3.63 -8.21
C ARG A 227 17.96 -2.64 -7.04
N ALA A 228 17.54 -1.38 -7.24
CA ALA A 228 17.50 -0.39 -6.16
C ALA A 228 16.50 -0.78 -5.06
N TRP A 229 15.33 -1.33 -5.42
CA TRP A 229 14.36 -1.80 -4.44
C TRP A 229 14.91 -3.01 -3.66
N LYS A 230 15.58 -3.95 -4.34
CA LYS A 230 16.26 -5.10 -3.72
C LYS A 230 17.34 -4.68 -2.72
N ILE A 231 18.08 -3.60 -2.97
CA ILE A 231 19.02 -3.04 -1.97
C ILE A 231 18.28 -2.65 -0.69
N ASN A 232 17.10 -2.03 -0.79
CA ASN A 232 16.30 -1.66 0.38
C ASN A 232 15.66 -2.87 1.08
N PHE A 233 15.31 -3.93 0.35
CA PHE A 233 14.82 -5.17 0.96
C PHE A 233 15.91 -5.91 1.74
N TRP A 234 17.15 -5.86 1.26
CA TRP A 234 18.29 -6.53 1.90
C TRP A 234 18.87 -5.77 3.11
N ALA A 235 18.62 -4.46 3.19
CA ALA A 235 19.10 -3.58 4.26
C ALA A 235 18.32 -3.77 5.57
#